data_AF-A0A136WGU9-F1
#
_entry.id   AF-A0A136WGU9-F1
#
_cell.length_a   1.000
_cell.length_b   1.000
_cell.length_c   1.000
_cell.angle_alpha   90.00
_cell.angle_beta   90.00
_cell.angle_gamma   90.00
#
_symmetry.space_group_name_H-M   'P 1'
#
loop_
_entity.id
_entity.type
_entity.pdbx_description
1 polymer ?
#
loop_
_entity_poly.entity_id
_entity_poly.type
_entity_poly.pdbx_seq_one_letter_code
_entity_poly.pdbx_strand_id
1 'polypeptide(L)'
;MPKEAEENSQFGFTNEGLAALKRASDSTATHPYRWFVLENLGLPNEMLEYASSLEDAIYQYQASVSDNKRLGVTKDEIVTIDILIKENGDERIDSNYKASDSFNHDTVIIQAVSKLEQLVKQNQQKQERKGDGFLEPKEEQSIGSQGIGGISQ
;
A
#
# COMPACT_ATOMS: atom_id res chain seq x y z
N MET A 1 40.44 -25.49 11.22
CA MET A 1 40.18 -24.18 11.88
C MET A 1 39.53 -23.30 10.83
N PRO A 2 38.27 -22.87 10.97
CA PRO A 2 37.73 -21.92 10.02
C PRO A 2 38.37 -20.56 10.28
N LYS A 3 38.80 -19.89 9.20
CA LYS A 3 39.36 -18.53 9.24
C LYS A 3 38.32 -17.60 9.84
N GLU A 4 38.67 -17.01 10.97
CA GLU A 4 37.96 -15.89 11.58
C GLU A 4 37.73 -14.83 10.50
N ALA A 5 36.46 -14.49 10.29
CA ALA A 5 36.07 -13.37 9.46
C ALA A 5 36.70 -12.12 10.07
N GLU A 6 37.62 -11.52 9.32
CA GLU A 6 38.27 -10.25 9.63
C GLU A 6 37.18 -9.21 9.95
N GLU A 7 37.10 -8.83 11.23
CA GLU A 7 36.22 -7.79 11.77
C GLU A 7 36.60 -6.43 11.17
N ASN A 8 36.11 -6.13 9.97
CA ASN A 8 35.95 -4.77 9.49
C ASN A 8 34.47 -4.40 9.60
N SER A 9 34.00 -4.28 10.85
CA SER A 9 32.59 -4.04 11.16
C SER A 9 32.21 -2.58 10.90
N GLN A 10 32.12 -2.22 9.63
CA GLN A 10 31.39 -1.00 9.25
C GLN A 10 29.90 -1.24 9.56
N PHE A 11 29.38 -0.54 10.59
CA PHE A 11 27.99 -0.61 11.06
C PHE A 11 27.49 -1.99 11.55
N GLY A 12 28.39 -2.86 12.06
CA GLY A 12 28.00 -4.17 12.59
C GLY A 12 27.69 -5.24 11.52
N PHE A 13 27.98 -4.96 10.24
CA PHE A 13 27.89 -5.94 9.17
C PHE A 13 29.15 -6.81 9.09
N THR A 14 28.99 -8.06 8.69
CA THR A 14 30.09 -8.89 8.19
C THR A 14 30.52 -8.38 6.81
N ASN A 15 31.73 -8.77 6.38
CA ASN A 15 32.19 -8.47 5.01
C ASN A 15 31.21 -9.02 3.94
N GLU A 16 30.62 -10.19 4.20
CA GLU A 16 29.59 -10.80 3.36
C GLU A 16 28.31 -9.96 3.33
N GLY A 17 27.84 -9.47 4.47
CA GLY A 17 26.66 -8.59 4.55
C GLY A 17 26.88 -7.28 3.81
N LEU A 18 28.06 -6.66 3.95
CA LEU A 18 28.40 -5.44 3.21
C LEU A 18 28.48 -5.70 1.69
N ALA A 19 29.04 -6.85 1.28
CA ALA A 19 29.07 -7.24 -0.12
C ALA A 19 27.67 -7.49 -0.68
N ALA A 20 26.78 -8.09 0.10
CA ALA A 20 25.38 -8.31 -0.29
C ALA A 20 24.61 -7.00 -0.48
N LEU A 21 24.78 -6.01 0.41
CA LEU A 21 24.19 -4.68 0.26
C LEU A 21 24.72 -3.94 -0.99
N LYS A 22 26.03 -4.02 -1.25
CA LYS A 22 26.63 -3.46 -2.47
C LYS A 22 26.08 -4.13 -3.72
N ARG A 23 25.96 -5.47 -3.70
CA ARG A 23 25.35 -6.23 -4.80
C ARG A 23 23.92 -5.81 -5.04
N ALA A 24 23.10 -5.64 -4.00
CA ALA A 24 21.70 -5.21 -4.15
C ALA A 24 21.54 -3.80 -4.75
N SER A 25 22.62 -3.01 -4.75
CA SER A 25 22.66 -1.67 -5.35
C SER A 25 23.28 -1.66 -6.76
N ASP A 26 23.74 -2.79 -7.28
CA ASP A 26 24.34 -2.89 -8.61
C ASP A 26 23.27 -2.96 -9.71
N SER A 27 22.97 -1.82 -10.33
CA SER A 27 21.97 -1.73 -11.41
C SER A 27 22.25 -2.60 -12.65
N THR A 28 23.46 -3.16 -12.80
CA THR A 28 23.81 -4.03 -13.93
C THR A 28 23.43 -5.49 -13.69
N ALA A 29 23.13 -5.86 -12.45
CA ALA A 29 22.75 -7.22 -12.10
C ALA A 29 21.24 -7.45 -12.28
N THR A 30 20.87 -8.70 -12.59
CA THR A 30 19.47 -9.14 -12.49
C THR A 30 19.15 -9.41 -11.02
N HIS A 31 18.11 -8.75 -10.51
CA HIS A 31 17.68 -8.88 -9.11
C HIS A 31 16.32 -9.57 -9.00
N PRO A 32 16.12 -10.46 -8.02
CA PRO A 32 14.81 -10.92 -7.62
C PRO A 32 14.12 -9.89 -6.73
N TYR A 33 12.81 -9.74 -6.93
CA TYR A 33 11.93 -8.91 -6.10
C TYR A 33 10.83 -9.79 -5.53
N ARG A 34 10.58 -9.67 -4.23
CA ARG A 34 9.45 -10.32 -3.54
C ARG A 34 8.51 -9.26 -2.99
N TRP A 35 7.32 -9.18 -3.58
CA TRP A 35 6.27 -8.27 -3.14
C TRP A 35 5.54 -8.85 -1.94
N PHE A 36 5.05 -7.99 -1.05
CA PHE A 36 4.27 -8.42 0.11
C PHE A 36 3.21 -7.41 0.51
N VAL A 37 2.22 -7.91 1.25
CA VAL A 37 1.26 -7.11 2.01
C VAL A 37 1.47 -7.43 3.49
N LEU A 38 1.67 -6.38 4.29
CA LEU A 38 1.77 -6.45 5.74
C LEU A 38 0.55 -5.77 6.35
N GLU A 39 -0.23 -6.49 7.12
CA GLU A 39 -1.40 -5.96 7.82
C GLU A 39 -1.16 -5.88 9.32
N ASN A 40 -1.79 -4.88 9.94
CA ASN A 40 -1.90 -4.73 11.39
C ASN A 40 -0.52 -4.70 12.08
N LEU A 41 0.46 -4.04 11.46
CA LEU A 41 1.83 -3.95 11.99
C LEU A 41 1.80 -3.46 13.44
N GLY A 42 2.47 -4.21 14.32
CA GLY A 42 2.55 -3.96 15.75
C GLY A 42 1.33 -4.39 16.56
N LEU A 43 0.33 -5.02 15.94
CA LEU A 43 -0.87 -5.55 16.61
C LEU A 43 -0.82 -7.08 16.73
N PRO A 44 -1.58 -7.70 17.65
CA PRO A 44 -1.57 -9.16 17.84
C PRO A 44 -1.99 -9.98 16.61
N ASN A 45 -2.69 -9.37 15.66
CA ASN A 45 -3.12 -9.96 14.39
C ASN A 45 -2.29 -9.44 13.20
N GLU A 46 -1.02 -9.08 13.44
CA GLU A 46 -0.05 -8.77 12.40
C GLU A 46 0.07 -9.96 11.43
N MET A 47 0.04 -9.66 10.13
CA MET A 47 0.07 -10.69 9.09
C MET A 47 0.92 -10.21 7.91
N LEU A 48 1.91 -11.01 7.52
CA LEU A 48 2.75 -10.77 6.36
C LEU A 48 2.46 -11.85 5.29
N GLU A 49 1.95 -11.42 4.15
CA GLU A 49 1.70 -12.29 3.00
C GLU A 49 2.58 -11.89 1.83
N TYR A 50 3.27 -12.86 1.23
CA TYR A 50 4.03 -12.65 0.01
C TYR A 50 3.14 -12.86 -1.22
N ALA A 51 3.32 -12.01 -2.22
CA ALA A 51 2.63 -12.07 -3.49
C ALA A 51 3.55 -12.57 -4.60
N SER A 52 2.98 -13.22 -5.61
CA SER A 52 3.77 -13.75 -6.74
C SER A 52 4.21 -12.66 -7.73
N SER A 53 3.53 -11.51 -7.70
CA SER A 53 3.76 -10.35 -8.56
C SER A 53 3.31 -9.05 -7.87
N LEU A 54 3.62 -7.90 -8.47
CA LEU A 54 3.10 -6.61 -8.03
C LEU A 54 1.57 -6.56 -8.18
N GLU A 55 1.04 -7.11 -9.28
CA GLU A 55 -0.40 -7.17 -9.55
C GLU A 55 -1.15 -7.94 -8.47
N ASP A 56 -0.60 -9.08 -8.04
CA ASP A 56 -1.18 -9.87 -6.96
C ASP A 56 -1.10 -9.14 -5.62
N ALA A 57 0.01 -8.45 -5.34
CA ALA A 57 0.16 -7.65 -4.13
C ALA A 57 -0.87 -6.51 -4.09
N ILE A 58 -1.08 -5.84 -5.22
CA ILE A 58 -2.12 -4.80 -5.36
C ILE A 58 -3.51 -5.39 -5.12
N TYR A 59 -3.80 -6.55 -5.70
CA TYR A 59 -5.08 -7.23 -5.51
C TYR A 59 -5.32 -7.58 -4.03
N GLN A 60 -4.35 -8.23 -3.38
CA GLN A 60 -4.41 -8.58 -1.95
C GLN A 60 -4.60 -7.32 -1.09
N TYR A 61 -3.80 -6.29 -1.33
CA TYR A 61 -3.87 -5.02 -0.61
C TYR A 61 -5.25 -4.35 -0.74
N GLN A 62 -5.84 -4.34 -1.94
CA GLN A 62 -7.18 -3.77 -2.16
C GLN A 62 -8.31 -4.63 -1.59
N ALA A 63 -8.16 -5.95 -1.60
CA ALA A 63 -9.15 -6.89 -1.06
C ALA A 63 -9.20 -6.85 0.48
N SER A 64 -8.10 -6.48 1.12
CA SER A 64 -8.02 -6.34 2.57
C SER A 64 -8.94 -5.24 3.09
N VAL A 65 -9.71 -5.56 4.13
CA VAL A 65 -10.54 -4.61 4.88
C VAL A 65 -9.75 -3.87 5.97
N SER A 66 -8.48 -4.21 6.21
CA SER A 66 -7.70 -3.54 7.24
C SER A 66 -7.45 -2.06 6.92
N ASP A 67 -7.51 -1.25 7.98
CA ASP A 67 -7.17 0.18 8.00
C ASP A 67 -5.72 0.44 8.42
N ASN A 68 -4.97 -0.60 8.77
CA ASN A 68 -3.53 -0.57 9.00
C ASN A 68 -2.90 -1.66 8.12
N LYS A 69 -2.39 -1.27 6.95
CA LYS A 69 -1.73 -2.20 6.03
C LYS A 69 -0.72 -1.50 5.14
N ARG A 70 0.22 -2.27 4.62
CA ARG A 70 1.33 -1.78 3.79
C ARG A 70 1.57 -2.73 2.64
N LEU A 71 1.86 -2.19 1.47
CA LEU A 71 2.40 -2.93 0.34
C LEU A 71 3.86 -2.54 0.19
N GLY A 72 4.74 -3.54 0.27
CA GLY A 72 6.18 -3.37 0.17
C GLY A 72 6.83 -4.40 -0.74
N VAL A 73 8.15 -4.28 -0.84
CA VAL A 73 8.98 -5.18 -1.65
C VAL A 73 10.33 -5.41 -1.02
N THR A 74 10.82 -6.64 -1.15
CA THR A 74 12.16 -7.05 -0.77
C THR A 74 12.97 -7.40 -2.01
N LYS A 75 14.14 -6.77 -2.17
CA LYS A 75 15.10 -7.00 -3.25
C LYS A 75 16.27 -7.85 -2.75
N ASP A 76 16.65 -8.86 -3.53
CA ASP A 76 17.72 -9.82 -3.20
C ASP A 76 17.55 -10.54 -1.86
N GLU A 77 16.37 -10.48 -1.22
CA GLU A 77 16.15 -10.92 0.17
C GLU A 77 16.93 -10.12 1.23
N ILE A 78 17.54 -8.99 0.84
CA ILE A 78 18.41 -8.18 1.68
C ILE A 78 17.79 -6.82 2.00
N VAL A 79 17.24 -6.13 1.00
CA VAL A 79 16.79 -4.74 1.14
C VAL A 79 15.28 -4.69 1.01
N THR A 80 14.60 -4.14 2.01
CA THR A 80 13.14 -4.06 2.08
C THR A 80 12.70 -2.61 2.19
N ILE A 81 11.64 -2.26 1.46
CA ILE A 81 10.95 -0.96 1.57
C ILE A 81 9.43 -1.18 1.58
N ASP A 82 8.73 -0.32 2.33
CA ASP A 82 7.30 -0.08 2.14
C ASP A 82 7.13 0.96 1.02
N ILE A 83 6.10 0.80 0.18
CA ILE A 83 5.80 1.75 -0.91
C ILE A 83 4.43 2.40 -0.73
N LEU A 84 3.43 1.63 -0.36
CA LEU A 84 2.08 2.13 -0.11
C LEU A 84 1.70 1.79 1.32
N ILE A 85 1.30 2.80 2.08
CA ILE A 85 0.95 2.68 3.49
C ILE A 85 -0.48 3.20 3.67
N LYS A 86 -1.32 2.39 4.29
CA LYS A 86 -2.59 2.81 4.87
C LYS A 86 -2.52 2.70 6.39
N GLU A 87 -2.69 3.82 7.06
CA GLU A 87 -2.67 3.91 8.53
C GLU A 87 -3.89 4.72 8.99
N ASN A 88 -4.71 4.14 9.86
CA ASN A 88 -5.96 4.75 10.36
C ASN A 88 -6.92 5.20 9.24
N GLY A 89 -6.94 4.49 8.12
CA GLY A 89 -7.76 4.86 6.96
C GLY A 89 -7.07 5.73 5.93
N ASP A 90 -6.00 6.45 6.31
CA ASP A 90 -5.26 7.35 5.43
C ASP A 90 -4.24 6.60 4.59
N GLU A 91 -4.41 6.66 3.27
CA GLU A 91 -3.59 5.96 2.29
C GLU A 91 -2.60 6.92 1.60
N ARG A 92 -1.31 6.58 1.62
CA ARG A 92 -0.21 7.41 1.10
C ARG A 92 0.93 6.59 0.50
N ILE A 93 1.61 7.18 -0.47
CA ILE A 93 2.88 6.66 -0.99
C ILE A 93 4.02 7.02 -0.04
N ASP A 94 4.85 6.04 0.28
CA ASP A 94 6.10 6.25 1.01
C ASP A 94 7.24 6.55 0.03
N SER A 95 8.02 7.59 0.34
CA SER A 95 9.16 8.04 -0.46
C SER A 95 10.50 7.45 -0.02
N ASN A 96 10.52 6.57 0.98
CA ASN A 96 11.75 5.98 1.53
C ASN A 96 12.66 5.34 0.48
N TYR A 97 12.10 4.82 -0.62
CA TYR A 97 12.87 4.28 -1.75
C TYR A 97 13.85 5.30 -2.37
N LYS A 98 13.57 6.60 -2.28
CA LYS A 98 14.44 7.67 -2.84
C LYS A 98 15.74 7.83 -2.06
N ALA A 99 15.74 7.48 -0.77
CA ALA A 99 16.92 7.56 0.09
C ALA A 99 17.76 6.27 0.07
N SER A 100 17.27 5.20 -0.56
CA SER A 100 17.97 3.92 -0.66
C SER A 100 18.81 3.84 -1.93
N ASP A 101 20.11 3.60 -1.78
CA ASP A 101 21.02 3.36 -2.92
C ASP A 101 20.59 2.15 -3.76
N SER A 102 19.88 1.19 -3.16
CA SER A 102 19.40 0.01 -3.87
C SER A 102 18.14 0.24 -4.69
N PHE A 103 17.43 1.36 -4.47
CA PHE A 103 16.10 1.61 -5.04
C PHE A 103 15.90 2.97 -5.71
N ASN A 104 16.74 3.98 -5.42
CA ASN A 104 16.52 5.36 -5.87
C ASN A 104 16.51 5.55 -7.40
N HIS A 105 17.21 4.68 -8.15
CA HIS A 105 17.23 4.64 -9.61
C HIS A 105 16.68 3.32 -10.18
N ASP A 106 16.00 2.53 -9.36
CA ASP A 106 15.51 1.22 -9.74
C ASP A 106 14.23 1.33 -10.57
N THR A 107 14.30 0.92 -11.83
CA THR A 107 13.18 1.05 -12.78
C THR A 107 11.97 0.21 -12.39
N VAL A 108 12.17 -0.94 -11.75
CA VAL A 108 11.07 -1.79 -11.26
C VAL A 108 10.29 -1.04 -10.17
N ILE A 109 11.00 -0.39 -9.25
CA ILE A 109 10.39 0.38 -8.17
C ILE A 109 9.73 1.64 -8.69
N ILE A 110 10.37 2.38 -9.60
CA ILE A 110 9.80 3.61 -10.18
C ILE A 110 8.49 3.31 -10.91
N GLN A 111 8.43 2.22 -11.66
CA GLN A 111 7.20 1.79 -12.34
C GLN A 111 6.12 1.36 -11.34
N ALA A 112 6.49 0.62 -10.29
CA ALA A 112 5.57 0.22 -9.24
C ALA A 112 4.97 1.43 -8.50
N VAL A 113 5.81 2.40 -8.12
CA VAL A 113 5.37 3.65 -7.48
C VAL A 113 4.39 4.39 -8.37
N SER A 114 4.69 4.56 -9.67
CA SER A 114 3.78 5.23 -10.61
C SER A 114 2.41 4.54 -10.69
N LYS A 115 2.39 3.19 -10.71
CA LYS A 115 1.14 2.41 -10.69
C LYS A 115 0.36 2.59 -9.39
N LEU A 116 1.05 2.58 -8.25
CA LEU A 116 0.43 2.76 -6.94
C LEU A 116 -0.07 4.20 -6.73
N GLU A 117 0.62 5.22 -7.25
CA GLU A 117 0.13 6.60 -7.25
C GLU A 117 -1.20 6.73 -8.00
N GLN A 118 -1.32 6.07 -9.15
CA GLN A 118 -2.59 6.03 -9.90
C GLN A 118 -3.68 5.32 -9.11
N LEU A 119 -3.35 4.23 -8.41
CA LEU A 119 -4.27 3.50 -7.55
C LEU A 119 -4.84 4.38 -6.43
N VAL A 120 -3.97 5.09 -5.70
CA VAL A 120 -4.36 5.98 -4.61
C VAL A 120 -5.27 7.09 -5.10
N LYS A 121 -4.93 7.74 -6.23
CA LYS A 121 -5.78 8.77 -6.86
C LYS A 121 -7.17 8.23 -7.19
N GLN A 122 -7.26 7.01 -7.72
CA GLN A 122 -8.54 6.38 -8.03
C GLN A 122 -9.35 6.04 -6.78
N ASN A 123 -8.69 5.61 -5.70
CA ASN A 123 -9.34 5.31 -4.42
C ASN A 123 -9.93 6.57 -3.78
N GLN A 124 -9.19 7.67 -3.79
CA GLN A 124 -9.66 8.97 -3.27
C GLN A 124 -10.90 9.47 -4.02
N GLN A 125 -10.88 9.45 -5.37
CA GLN A 125 -12.05 9.81 -6.19
C GLN A 125 -13.28 8.92 -5.95
N LYS A 126 -13.08 7.63 -5.62
CA LYS A 126 -14.19 6.72 -5.27
C LYS A 126 -14.80 7.07 -3.92
N GLN A 127 -14.02 7.57 -2.97
CA GLN A 127 -14.50 7.98 -1.65
C GLN A 127 -15.29 9.29 -1.73
N GLU A 128 -14.80 10.27 -2.49
CA GLU A 128 -15.50 11.55 -2.73
C GLU A 128 -16.89 11.32 -3.36
N ARG A 129 -16.99 10.47 -4.39
CA ARG A 129 -18.28 10.14 -5.02
C ARG A 129 -19.26 9.38 -4.12
N LYS A 130 -18.79 8.72 -3.06
CA LYS A 130 -19.66 8.06 -2.06
C LYS A 130 -20.17 9.05 -1.01
N GLY A 131 -19.46 10.16 -0.78
CA GLY A 131 -19.85 11.20 0.18
C GLY A 131 -21.01 12.09 -0.31
N ASP A 132 -21.12 12.33 -1.61
CA ASP A 132 -22.10 13.26 -2.20
C ASP A 132 -23.45 12.61 -2.62
N GLY A 133 -23.64 11.32 -2.34
CA GLY A 133 -24.74 10.51 -2.92
C GLY A 133 -26.00 10.31 -2.07
N PHE A 134 -26.11 10.87 -0.85
CA PHE A 134 -27.29 10.66 0.01
C PHE A 134 -27.99 11.98 0.35
N LEU A 135 -28.72 12.53 -0.63
CA LEU A 135 -29.88 13.36 -0.35
C LEU A 135 -31.10 12.44 -0.40
N GLU A 136 -31.55 12.01 0.78
CA GLU A 136 -32.83 11.34 0.97
C GLU A 136 -33.93 12.23 0.34
N PRO A 137 -34.75 11.72 -0.60
CA PRO A 137 -35.89 12.47 -1.07
C PRO A 137 -36.81 12.69 0.12
N LYS A 138 -37.05 13.94 0.50
CA LYS A 138 -38.11 14.26 1.44
C LYS A 138 -39.42 13.85 0.80
N GLU A 139 -40.02 12.79 1.30
CA GLU A 139 -41.42 12.48 1.04
C GLU A 139 -42.25 13.70 1.46
N GLU A 140 -42.73 14.47 0.48
CA GLU A 140 -43.79 15.44 0.71
C GLU A 140 -45.04 14.66 1.14
N GLN A 141 -45.25 14.59 2.45
CA GLN A 141 -46.54 14.21 3.01
C GLN A 141 -47.58 15.24 2.56
N SER A 142 -48.29 14.89 1.48
CA SER A 142 -49.54 15.53 1.09
C SER A 142 -50.58 15.24 2.17
N ILE A 143 -50.63 16.12 3.16
CA ILE A 143 -51.71 16.18 4.14
C ILE A 143 -52.99 16.60 3.42
N GLY A 144 -53.92 15.65 3.34
CA GLY A 144 -55.22 15.84 2.73
C GLY A 144 -56.08 16.88 3.43
N SER A 145 -56.89 17.56 2.63
CA SER A 145 -58.10 18.23 3.09
C SER A 145 -59.30 17.52 2.49
N GLN A 146 -59.95 16.67 3.29
CA GLN A 146 -61.34 16.27 3.08
C GLN A 146 -62.27 17.30 3.71
N GLY A 147 -63.41 17.53 3.04
CA GLY A 147 -64.54 18.31 3.52
C GLY A 147 -64.87 19.45 2.55
N ILE A 148 -66.12 19.73 2.15
CA ILE A 148 -67.41 19.39 2.73
C ILE A 148 -68.49 19.69 1.67
N GLY A 149 -69.44 18.76 1.48
CA GLY A 149 -70.90 18.98 1.37
C GLY A 149 -71.53 19.89 0.29
N GLY A 150 -72.62 19.40 -0.31
CA GLY A 150 -73.75 20.20 -0.80
C GLY A 150 -74.14 19.91 -2.25
N ILE A 151 -75.18 19.10 -2.56
CA ILE A 151 -76.62 19.48 -2.67
C ILE A 151 -76.81 20.50 -3.82
N SER A 152 -77.63 20.36 -4.86
CA SER A 152 -78.80 19.52 -5.19
C SER A 152 -79.13 19.69 -6.69
N GLN A 153 -79.90 18.71 -7.19
CA GLN A 153 -80.87 18.72 -8.32
C GLN A 153 -80.49 19.34 -9.66
#